data_AF-A0A146K197-F1
#
_entry.id   AF-A0A146K197-F1
#
_cell.length_a   1.000
_cell.length_b   1.000
_cell.length_c   1.000
_cell.angle_alpha   90.00
_cell.angle_beta   90.00
_cell.angle_gamma   90.00
#
_symmetry.space_group_name_H-M   'P 1'
#
loop_
_entity.id
_entity.type
_entity.pdbx_description
1 polymer ?
#
loop_
_entity_poly.entity_id
_entity_poly.type
_entity_poly.pdbx_seq_one_letter_code
_entity_poly.pdbx_strand_id
1 'polypeptide(L)'
;MTVNDLICRFNRIRSVKQLNKMSIKNLNLEGNLMSNLKFLTHKAMKNSITELNMQGNYIQSSSELGYLTDCEQLKQFKFNQIDSEFSRREMVIRDYFQKRFSFGRLQALPDCVEFRDFKANKTLETLSKKKIRLLKKISKHKQKKAITKSSIMGFVMLLIRMKFMELGSAE
;
A
#
# COMPACT_ATOMS: atom_id res chain seq x y z
N MET A 1 -3.17 -4.96 24.98
CA MET A 1 -2.21 -4.04 25.63
C MET A 1 -2.36 -2.69 24.98
N THR A 2 -2.64 -1.66 25.78
CA THR A 2 -2.80 -0.28 25.29
C THR A 2 -1.56 0.51 25.69
N VAL A 3 -0.95 1.17 24.72
CA VAL A 3 0.20 2.05 24.92
C VAL A 3 -0.33 3.47 24.95
N ASN A 4 -0.17 4.17 26.06
CA ASN A 4 -0.64 5.56 26.17
C ASN A 4 0.22 6.47 25.29
N ASP A 5 1.55 6.39 25.41
CA ASP A 5 2.47 7.23 24.67
C ASP A 5 3.55 6.40 24.00
N LEU A 6 3.78 6.65 22.70
CA LEU A 6 4.88 6.08 21.95
C LEU A 6 5.62 7.20 21.20
N ILE A 7 6.86 7.43 21.60
CA ILE A 7 7.71 8.49 21.06
C ILE A 7 8.88 7.86 20.34
N CYS A 8 8.91 8.01 19.01
CA CYS A 8 9.96 7.47 18.15
C CYS A 8 10.42 8.57 17.20
N ARG A 9 11.19 9.55 17.68
CA ARG A 9 11.64 10.70 16.87
C ARG A 9 13.01 10.49 16.25
N PHE A 10 13.24 11.02 15.05
CA PHE A 10 14.56 11.05 14.37
C PHE A 10 15.24 9.68 14.18
N ASN A 11 14.46 8.60 14.12
CA ASN A 11 14.97 7.22 14.07
C ASN A 11 15.07 6.66 12.65
N ARG A 12 14.90 7.50 11.62
CA ARG A 12 14.89 7.08 10.19
C ARG A 12 13.86 5.98 9.89
N ILE A 13 12.77 5.91 10.67
CA ILE A 13 11.73 4.88 10.53
C ILE A 13 11.00 5.10 9.21
N ARG A 14 10.89 4.04 8.40
CA ARG A 14 10.15 4.05 7.11
C ARG A 14 8.77 3.42 7.22
N SER A 15 8.52 2.63 8.27
CA SER A 15 7.28 1.88 8.44
C SER A 15 7.07 1.49 9.90
N VAL A 16 5.82 1.55 10.33
CA VAL A 16 5.37 1.16 11.67
C VAL A 16 4.43 -0.04 11.66
N LYS A 17 4.56 -0.95 10.68
CA LYS A 17 3.69 -2.13 10.53
C LYS A 17 3.63 -3.02 11.77
N GLN A 18 4.71 -3.07 12.54
CA GLN A 18 4.77 -3.85 13.78
C GLN A 18 3.80 -3.31 14.84
N LEU A 19 3.47 -2.02 14.78
CA LEU A 19 2.54 -1.35 15.69
C LEU A 19 1.07 -1.58 15.33
N ASN A 20 0.76 -2.20 14.18
CA ASN A 20 -0.61 -2.37 13.69
C ASN A 20 -1.53 -3.18 14.62
N LYS A 21 -0.95 -3.94 15.56
CA LYS A 21 -1.68 -4.74 16.56
C LYS A 21 -1.72 -4.08 17.94
N MET A 22 -1.09 -2.92 18.10
CA MET A 22 -1.04 -2.20 19.36
C MET A 22 -2.05 -1.06 19.32
N SER A 23 -2.81 -0.90 20.40
CA SER A 23 -3.66 0.27 20.58
C SER A 23 -2.80 1.39 21.16
N ILE A 24 -2.46 2.38 20.35
CA ILE A 24 -1.63 3.52 20.76
C ILE A 24 -2.52 4.77 20.83
N LYS A 25 -2.47 5.52 21.93
CA LYS A 25 -3.20 6.80 22.06
C LYS A 25 -2.41 7.96 21.48
N ASN A 26 -1.19 8.16 21.92
CA ASN A 26 -0.34 9.26 21.49
C ASN A 26 0.87 8.71 20.74
N LEU A 27 1.00 9.08 19.46
CA LEU A 27 2.06 8.60 18.60
C LEU A 27 2.89 9.77 18.06
N ASN A 28 4.15 9.83 18.45
CA ASN A 28 5.09 10.82 17.94
C ASN A 28 6.14 10.16 17.04
N LEU A 29 6.04 10.42 15.74
CA LEU A 29 6.95 9.95 14.70
C LEU A 29 7.70 11.10 14.04
N GLU A 30 7.95 12.19 14.75
CA GLU A 30 8.66 13.36 14.23
C GLU A 30 10.04 13.03 13.64
N GLY A 31 10.40 13.64 12.51
CA GLY A 31 11.74 13.55 11.94
C GLY A 31 12.11 12.17 11.37
N ASN A 32 11.13 11.37 10.94
CA ASN A 32 11.36 10.06 10.35
C ASN A 32 11.29 10.08 8.81
N LEU A 33 11.31 8.91 8.19
CA LEU A 33 11.28 8.72 6.74
C LEU A 33 9.96 8.11 6.28
N MET A 34 8.87 8.38 7.00
CA MET A 34 7.55 7.89 6.63
C MET A 34 7.03 8.65 5.42
N SER A 35 6.40 7.94 4.50
CA SER A 35 5.87 8.51 3.25
C SER A 35 4.36 8.41 3.09
N ASN A 36 3.68 7.69 3.99
CA ASN A 36 2.24 7.45 3.90
C ASN A 36 1.63 7.19 5.29
N LEU A 37 0.31 7.34 5.37
CA LEU A 37 -0.46 7.19 6.62
C LEU A 37 -1.33 5.93 6.67
N LYS A 38 -1.08 4.96 5.78
CA LYS A 38 -1.91 3.75 5.66
C LYS A 38 -2.01 2.93 6.95
N PHE A 39 -1.01 3.01 7.82
CA PHE A 39 -1.02 2.28 9.09
C PHE A 39 -2.20 2.70 10.00
N LEU A 40 -2.74 3.91 9.83
CA LEU A 40 -3.91 4.40 10.57
C LEU A 40 -5.21 3.68 10.21
N THR A 41 -5.25 2.99 9.05
CA THR A 41 -6.44 2.21 8.64
C THR A 41 -6.63 0.93 9.45
N HIS A 42 -5.62 0.50 10.21
CA HIS A 42 -5.74 -0.70 11.05
C HIS A 42 -6.66 -0.45 12.23
N LYS A 43 -7.56 -1.41 12.49
CA LYS A 43 -8.60 -1.34 13.53
C LYS A 43 -8.09 -0.91 14.91
N ALA A 44 -6.91 -1.39 15.32
CA ALA A 44 -6.32 -1.02 16.61
C ALA A 44 -6.00 0.47 16.68
N MET A 45 -5.30 1.00 15.67
CA MET A 45 -4.90 2.42 15.60
C MET A 45 -6.10 3.34 15.35
N LYS A 46 -6.97 2.97 14.42
CA LYS A 46 -8.19 3.71 14.04
C LYS A 46 -9.05 4.08 15.25
N ASN A 47 -9.15 3.17 16.21
CA ASN A 47 -10.04 3.29 17.36
C ASN A 47 -9.34 3.81 18.63
N SER A 48 -8.02 3.93 18.63
CA SER A 48 -7.27 4.29 19.84
C SER A 48 -6.53 5.63 19.75
N ILE A 49 -6.13 6.05 18.56
CA ILE A 49 -5.24 7.20 18.41
C ILE A 49 -5.97 8.50 18.71
N THR A 50 -5.42 9.27 19.65
CA THR A 50 -5.90 10.58 20.09
C THR A 50 -4.98 11.71 19.62
N GLU A 51 -3.67 11.45 19.58
CA GLU A 51 -2.68 12.43 19.16
C GLU A 51 -1.66 11.82 18.18
N LEU A 52 -1.40 12.53 17.09
CA LEU A 52 -0.47 12.09 16.05
C LEU A 52 0.50 13.22 15.66
N ASN A 53 1.80 13.01 15.88
CA ASN A 53 2.83 13.89 15.34
C ASN A 53 3.60 13.21 14.20
N MET A 54 3.50 13.79 13.01
CA MET A 54 4.14 13.33 11.78
C MET A 54 5.06 14.40 11.18
N GLN A 55 5.42 15.43 11.94
CA GLN A 55 6.32 16.48 11.47
C GLN A 55 7.68 15.93 11.03
N GLY A 56 8.36 16.59 10.09
CA GLY A 56 9.67 16.19 9.59
C GLY A 56 9.68 14.83 8.87
N ASN A 57 8.53 14.34 8.39
CA ASN A 57 8.44 13.15 7.54
C ASN A 57 8.31 13.50 6.05
N TYR A 58 8.61 12.53 5.20
CA TYR A 58 8.61 12.69 3.74
C TYR A 58 7.26 12.29 3.11
N ILE A 59 6.18 12.90 3.56
CA ILE A 59 4.85 12.65 3.01
C ILE A 59 4.74 13.38 1.67
N GLN A 60 4.49 12.63 0.60
CA GLN A 60 4.59 13.15 -0.78
C GLN A 60 3.38 13.98 -1.22
N SER A 61 2.23 13.85 -0.55
CA SER A 61 1.00 14.55 -0.92
C SER A 61 0.09 14.71 0.28
N SER A 62 -0.60 15.85 0.38
CA SER A 62 -1.64 16.09 1.38
C SER A 62 -2.86 15.19 1.24
N SER A 63 -2.99 14.42 0.14
CA SER A 63 -4.05 13.42 -0.04
C SER A 63 -4.00 12.31 1.01
N GLU A 64 -2.82 12.02 1.56
CA GLU A 64 -2.63 11.04 2.62
C GLU A 64 -3.35 11.45 3.92
N LEU A 65 -3.65 12.74 4.12
CA LEU A 65 -4.44 13.20 5.27
C LEU A 65 -5.86 12.61 5.29
N GLY A 66 -6.36 12.11 4.16
CA GLY A 66 -7.64 11.41 4.09
C GLY A 66 -7.73 10.20 5.03
N TYR A 67 -6.61 9.56 5.35
CA TYR A 67 -6.56 8.45 6.32
C TYR A 67 -6.85 8.87 7.76
N LEU A 68 -6.79 10.18 8.06
CA LEU A 68 -7.13 10.70 9.38
C LEU A 68 -8.63 10.67 9.63
N THR A 69 -9.46 10.82 8.59
CA THR A 69 -10.93 10.83 8.73
C THR A 69 -11.49 9.53 9.30
N ASP A 70 -10.78 8.42 9.07
CA ASP A 70 -11.09 7.12 9.64
C ASP A 70 -10.82 7.07 11.16
N CYS A 71 -9.95 7.91 11.72
CA CYS A 71 -9.58 7.83 13.14
C CYS A 71 -10.67 8.44 14.04
N GLU A 72 -11.34 7.61 14.84
CA GLU A 72 -12.55 8.02 15.56
C GLU A 72 -12.28 8.88 16.79
N GLN A 73 -11.11 8.70 17.41
CA GLN A 73 -10.74 9.36 18.66
C GLN A 73 -9.68 10.46 18.47
N LEU A 74 -9.29 10.76 17.23
CA LEU A 74 -8.23 11.71 16.94
C LEU A 74 -8.67 13.13 17.33
N LYS A 75 -7.89 13.77 18.19
CA LYS A 75 -8.12 15.14 18.68
C LYS A 75 -7.09 16.11 18.16
N GLN A 76 -5.83 15.69 18.09
CA GLN A 76 -4.73 16.55 17.68
C GLN A 76 -3.86 15.84 16.66
N PHE A 77 -3.45 16.57 15.64
CA PHE A 77 -2.46 16.10 14.69
C PHE A 77 -1.53 17.24 14.26
N LYS A 78 -0.28 16.88 13.95
CA LYS A 78 0.78 17.80 13.51
C LYS A 78 1.48 17.25 12.26
N PHE A 79 1.60 18.08 11.23
CA PHE A 79 2.28 17.78 9.97
C PHE A 79 3.11 18.98 9.52
N ASN A 80 4.01 18.75 8.57
CA ASN A 80 4.64 19.84 7.83
C ASN A 80 3.72 20.27 6.69
N GLN A 81 3.89 21.50 6.20
CA GLN A 81 3.26 21.91 4.95
C GLN A 81 3.84 21.07 3.81
N ILE A 82 2.98 20.27 3.16
CA ILE A 82 3.39 19.29 2.14
C ILE A 82 3.28 19.88 0.73
N ASP A 83 2.12 20.45 0.41
CA ASP A 83 1.78 21.02 -0.90
C ASP A 83 0.90 22.28 -0.76
N SER A 84 0.58 22.94 -1.87
CA SER A 84 -0.23 24.16 -1.89
C SER A 84 -1.65 23.95 -1.36
N GLU A 85 -2.19 22.74 -1.53
CA GLU A 85 -3.54 22.34 -1.08
C GLU A 85 -3.58 21.88 0.38
N PHE A 86 -2.42 21.74 1.03
CA PHE A 86 -2.31 21.18 2.38
C PHE A 86 -3.15 21.96 3.38
N SER A 87 -3.05 23.30 3.39
CA SER A 87 -3.77 24.15 4.34
C SER A 87 -5.29 24.03 4.19
N ARG A 88 -5.79 23.95 2.95
CA ARG A 88 -7.22 23.76 2.66
C ARG A 88 -7.70 22.41 3.18
N ARG A 89 -6.95 21.34 2.90
CA ARG A 89 -7.31 19.96 3.33
C ARG A 89 -7.22 19.80 4.85
N GLU A 90 -6.19 20.37 5.47
CA GLU A 90 -6.05 20.38 6.92
C GLU A 90 -7.25 21.08 7.58
N MET A 91 -7.65 22.26 7.07
CA MET A 91 -8.80 23.00 7.59
C MET A 91 -10.09 22.19 7.52
N VAL A 92 -10.36 21.52 6.40
CA VAL A 92 -11.54 20.66 6.23
C VAL A 92 -11.55 19.51 7.23
N ILE A 93 -10.39 18.88 7.47
CA ILE A 93 -10.28 17.78 8.43
C ILE A 93 -10.47 18.29 9.86
N ARG A 94 -9.89 19.46 10.21
CA ARG A 94 -10.08 20.07 11.52
C ARG A 94 -11.55 20.44 11.77
N ASP A 95 -12.22 21.04 10.79
CA ASP A 95 -13.65 21.36 10.85
C ASP A 95 -14.51 20.09 11.00
N TYR A 96 -14.19 19.01 10.26
CA TYR A 96 -14.84 17.71 10.41
C TYR A 96 -14.75 17.17 11.86
N PHE A 97 -13.57 17.20 12.46
CA PHE A 97 -13.40 16.77 13.85
C PHE A 97 -14.12 17.69 14.83
N GLN A 98 -14.03 19.00 14.65
CA GLN A 98 -14.69 19.96 15.52
C GLN A 98 -16.21 19.78 15.53
N LYS A 99 -16.84 19.60 14.35
CA LYS A 99 -18.27 19.30 14.21
C LYS A 99 -18.66 17.96 14.83
N ARG A 100 -17.82 16.94 14.68
CA ARG A 100 -18.05 15.61 15.30
C ARG A 100 -18.10 15.69 16.84
N PHE A 101 -17.21 16.45 17.46
CA PHE A 101 -17.18 16.59 18.93
C PHE A 101 -18.28 17.50 19.48
N SER A 102 -18.82 18.43 18.68
CA SER A 102 -19.85 19.38 19.13
C SER A 102 -21.28 18.86 18.96
N PHE A 103 -21.58 18.04 17.95
CA PHE A 103 -22.96 17.62 17.65
C PHE A 103 -23.31 16.17 18.02
N GLY A 104 -22.36 15.35 18.48
CA GLY A 104 -22.62 13.96 18.89
C GLY A 104 -23.15 13.04 17.79
N ARG A 105 -23.31 13.53 16.55
CA ARG A 105 -23.77 12.78 15.37
C ARG A 105 -22.74 12.87 14.26
N LEU A 106 -22.42 11.72 13.67
CA LEU A 106 -21.70 11.58 12.40
C LEU A 106 -22.55 12.20 11.28
N GLN A 107 -22.42 13.51 11.04
CA GLN A 107 -22.72 14.02 9.71
C GLN A 107 -21.60 13.52 8.79
N ALA A 108 -21.99 12.83 7.72
CA ALA A 108 -21.06 12.49 6.64
C ALA A 108 -20.34 13.77 6.20
N LEU A 109 -19.05 13.67 5.90
CA LEU A 109 -18.33 14.79 5.27
C LEU A 109 -19.20 15.32 4.12
N PRO A 110 -19.37 16.65 3.99
CA PRO A 110 -19.95 17.21 2.78
C PRO A 110 -19.22 16.58 1.58
N ASP A 111 -19.97 16.06 0.61
CA ASP A 111 -19.46 15.34 -0.58
C ASP A 111 -18.52 16.18 -1.47
N CYS A 112 -18.11 17.36 -1.01
CA CYS A 112 -17.31 18.36 -1.69
C CYS A 112 -15.89 18.49 -1.13
N VAL A 113 -15.16 17.39 -0.93
CA VAL A 113 -13.72 17.36 -1.23
C VAL A 113 -13.34 15.95 -1.68
N GLU A 114 -12.91 15.86 -2.93
CA GLU A 114 -12.08 14.86 -3.63
C GLU A 114 -11.10 14.02 -2.79
N PHE A 115 -11.58 13.28 -1.79
CA PHE A 115 -10.79 12.21 -1.15
C PHE A 115 -11.10 10.84 -1.78
N ARG A 116 -12.10 10.76 -2.68
CA ARG A 116 -12.46 9.52 -3.39
C ARG A 116 -11.47 9.15 -4.51
N ASP A 117 -10.74 10.10 -5.07
CA ASP A 117 -9.92 9.86 -6.28
C ASP A 117 -8.70 8.96 -6.05
N PHE A 118 -8.35 8.67 -4.79
CA PHE A 118 -7.19 7.83 -4.48
C PHE A 118 -7.49 6.41 -4.01
N LYS A 119 -8.71 6.12 -3.52
CA LYS A 119 -9.06 4.76 -3.06
C LYS A 119 -9.34 3.80 -4.23
N ALA A 120 -9.88 4.32 -5.34
CA ALA A 120 -10.19 3.51 -6.52
C ALA A 120 -8.98 3.33 -7.46
N ASN A 121 -8.23 4.41 -7.75
CA ASN A 121 -7.24 4.40 -8.84
C ASN A 121 -5.93 3.68 -8.50
N LYS A 122 -5.42 3.77 -7.26
CA LYS A 122 -4.22 3.01 -6.84
C LYS A 122 -4.47 1.51 -6.86
N THR A 123 -5.70 1.08 -6.58
CA THR A 123 -6.09 -0.34 -6.49
C THR A 123 -6.24 -0.95 -7.88
N LEU A 124 -6.89 -0.23 -8.82
CA LEU A 124 -7.05 -0.69 -10.19
C LEU A 124 -5.71 -0.77 -10.94
N GLU A 125 -4.86 0.25 -10.82
CA GLU A 125 -3.54 0.23 -11.47
C GLU A 125 -2.61 -0.83 -10.89
N THR A 126 -2.59 -1.02 -9.57
CA THR A 126 -1.72 -2.03 -8.96
C THR A 126 -2.21 -3.45 -9.21
N LEU A 127 -3.53 -3.68 -9.29
CA LEU A 127 -4.12 -4.95 -9.71
C LEU A 127 -3.82 -5.24 -11.18
N SER A 128 -3.95 -4.24 -12.05
CA SER A 128 -3.56 -4.29 -13.46
C SER A 128 -2.08 -4.67 -13.61
N LYS A 129 -1.18 -3.95 -12.95
CA LYS A 129 0.28 -4.21 -13.01
C LYS A 129 0.65 -5.58 -12.44
N LYS A 130 -0.01 -6.05 -11.38
CA LYS A 130 0.19 -7.42 -10.82
C LYS A 130 -0.31 -8.50 -11.78
N LYS A 131 -1.49 -8.34 -12.38
CA LYS A 131 -2.06 -9.27 -13.35
C LYS A 131 -1.17 -9.39 -14.59
N ILE A 132 -0.67 -8.27 -15.12
CA ILE A 132 0.27 -8.24 -16.25
C ILE A 132 1.58 -8.97 -15.92
N ARG A 133 2.16 -8.76 -14.73
CA ARG A 133 3.38 -9.47 -14.30
C ARG A 133 3.16 -10.98 -14.18
N LEU A 134 2.00 -11.40 -13.65
CA LEU A 134 1.65 -12.80 -13.51
C LEU A 134 1.49 -13.47 -14.89
N LEU A 135 0.77 -12.82 -15.80
CA LEU A 135 0.58 -13.28 -17.18
C LEU A 135 1.92 -13.40 -17.93
N LYS A 136 2.84 -12.44 -17.76
CA LYS A 136 4.19 -12.52 -18.34
C LYS A 136 4.99 -13.70 -17.78
N LYS A 137 4.88 -14.00 -16.48
CA LYS A 137 5.53 -15.19 -15.88
C LYS A 137 4.96 -16.50 -16.43
N ILE A 138 3.64 -16.60 -16.54
CA ILE A 138 2.96 -17.78 -17.10
C ILE A 138 3.35 -17.99 -18.57
N SER A 139 3.36 -16.91 -19.36
CA SER A 139 3.77 -16.96 -20.77
C SER A 139 5.21 -17.44 -20.94
N LYS A 140 6.17 -16.88 -20.17
CA LYS A 140 7.57 -17.33 -20.18
C LYS A 140 7.69 -18.81 -19.78
N HIS A 141 6.91 -19.28 -18.82
CA HIS A 141 6.92 -20.69 -18.42
C HIS A 141 6.35 -21.60 -19.51
N LYS A 142 5.28 -21.18 -20.20
CA LYS A 142 4.71 -21.92 -21.34
C LYS A 142 5.70 -21.99 -22.51
N GLN A 143 6.38 -20.89 -22.84
CA GLN A 143 7.43 -20.87 -23.87
C GLN A 143 8.58 -21.81 -23.53
N LYS A 144 9.09 -21.79 -22.29
CA LYS A 144 10.14 -22.73 -21.87
C LYS A 144 9.71 -24.19 -22.01
N LYS A 145 8.48 -24.54 -21.59
CA LYS A 145 7.94 -25.90 -21.76
C LYS A 145 7.82 -26.30 -23.24
N ALA A 146 7.41 -25.38 -24.12
CA ALA A 146 7.31 -25.63 -25.55
C ALA A 146 8.69 -25.89 -26.19
N ILE A 147 9.70 -25.09 -25.82
CA ILE A 147 11.09 -25.28 -26.29
C ILE A 147 11.63 -26.63 -25.83
N THR A 148 11.44 -27.01 -24.56
CA THR A 148 11.88 -28.31 -24.06
C THR A 148 11.20 -29.47 -24.77
N LYS A 149 9.88 -29.38 -25.00
CA LYS A 149 9.15 -30.41 -25.77
C LYS A 149 9.65 -30.53 -27.21
N SER A 150 9.90 -29.40 -27.87
CA SER A 150 10.43 -29.39 -29.23
C SER A 150 11.85 -29.98 -29.29
N SER A 151 12.70 -29.68 -28.30
CA SER A 151 14.04 -30.26 -28.20
C SER A 151 14.01 -31.77 -27.98
N ILE A 152 13.15 -32.27 -27.08
CA ILE A 152 12.97 -33.71 -26.86
C ILE A 152 12.45 -34.38 -28.14
N MET A 153 11.47 -33.78 -28.81
CA MET A 153 10.92 -34.32 -30.05
C MET A 153 11.98 -34.36 -31.17
N GLY A 154 12.80 -33.31 -31.27
CA GLY A 154 13.92 -33.27 -32.21
C GLY A 154 14.93 -34.40 -31.95
N PHE A 155 15.26 -34.65 -30.68
CA PHE A 155 16.15 -35.74 -30.29
C PHE A 155 15.55 -37.12 -30.61
N VAL A 156 14.27 -37.33 -30.31
CA VAL A 156 13.55 -38.57 -30.65
C VAL A 156 13.54 -38.82 -32.16
N MET A 157 13.23 -37.80 -32.96
CA MET A 157 13.24 -37.91 -34.42
C MET A 157 14.64 -38.24 -34.98
N LEU A 158 15.69 -37.71 -34.35
CA LEU A 158 17.07 -37.98 -34.74
C LEU A 158 17.47 -39.42 -34.41
N LEU A 159 17.11 -39.93 -33.22
CA LEU A 159 17.30 -41.34 -32.86
C LEU A 159 16.56 -42.28 -33.81
N ILE A 160 15.32 -41.96 -34.18
CA ILE A 160 14.54 -42.73 -35.15
C ILE A 160 15.28 -42.77 -36.50
N ARG A 161 15.73 -41.62 -37.01
CA ARG A 161 16.49 -41.56 -38.28
C ARG A 161 17.80 -42.36 -38.24
N MET A 162 18.54 -42.30 -37.13
CA MET A 162 19.77 -43.08 -36.98
C MET A 162 19.49 -44.58 -37.01
N LYS A 163 18.48 -45.05 -36.28
CA LYS A 163 18.07 -46.46 -36.32
C LYS A 163 17.63 -46.93 -37.70
N PHE A 164 16.92 -46.08 -38.46
CA PHE A 164 16.53 -46.40 -39.83
C PHE A 164 17.73 -46.45 -40.79
N MET A 165 18.74 -45.60 -40.62
CA MET A 165 19.98 -45.67 -41.42
C MET A 165 20.82 -46.91 -41.09
N GLU A 166 20.90 -47.31 -39.82
CA GLU A 166 21.60 -48.55 -39.43
C GLU A 166 20.92 -49.80 -40.02
N LEU A 167 19.59 -49.84 -40.04
CA LEU A 167 18.80 -50.92 -40.65
C LEU A 167 18.89 -50.96 -42.19
N GLY A 168 19.09 -49.81 -42.84
CA GLY A 168 19.27 -49.72 -44.30
C GLY A 168 20.71 -49.96 -44.79
N SER A 169 21.66 -50.18 -43.89
CA SER A 169 23.06 -50.51 -44.23
C SER A 169 23.41 -51.99 -44.09
N ALA A 170 22.40 -52.83 -43.78
CA ALA A 170 22.51 -54.27 -43.58
C ALA A 170 22.05 -55.10 -44.81
N GLU A 171 22.02 -54.49 -45.99
CA GLU A 171 21.94 -55.14 -47.31
C GLU A 171 23.26 -54.93 -48.07
#